data_AF-A0A426D387-F1
#
_entry.id   AF-A0A426D387-F1
#
_cell.length_a   1.000
_cell.length_b   1.000
_cell.length_c   1.000
_cell.angle_alpha   90.00
_cell.angle_beta   90.00
_cell.angle_gamma   90.00
#
_symmetry.space_group_name_H-M   'P 1'
#
loop_
_entity.id
_entity.type
_entity.pdbx_description
1 polymer ?
#
loop_
_entity_poly.entity_id
_entity_poly.type
_entity_poly.pdbx_seq_one_letter_code
_entity_poly.pdbx_strand_id
1 'polypeptide(L)'
;QYGKRLNATLPNNFKMTASNHHLFSLAHYPDLIGLVFSILDQFSNTGTYFANGHLITATMQNNHFELKGNNLVAKIFCGFCNWIGHIMSDAVGSSGAVQKGNRGSGLPIPGTEIFQLLNFKLPQTDNLTISKLCTRVFEQGYDARHAAATAVPVIINELLTRLLWAFKQYFYHKTPFEQIIKPKNNPELNRMLLCSYGTFAGIDLGDAAIHGVKTGIKTGGNYAEILMESMSRLNITLYPRLALQGYKEVMSWYNNDHYNVEEFDNYLGSEWERLANS
;
A
#
# COMPACT_ATOMS: atom_id res chain seq x y z
N GLN A 1 17.63 14.88 17.32
CA GLN A 1 16.58 13.85 17.52
C GLN A 1 15.24 14.56 17.44
N TYR A 2 14.40 14.20 16.47
CA TYR A 2 13.12 14.87 16.24
C TYR A 2 12.16 14.69 17.44
N GLY A 3 12.22 13.54 18.12
CA GLY A 3 11.41 13.28 19.31
C GLY A 3 11.69 14.20 20.51
N LYS A 4 12.88 14.81 20.62
CA LYS A 4 13.20 15.75 21.72
C LYS A 4 12.45 17.09 21.62
N ARG A 5 11.83 17.37 20.47
CA ARG A 5 11.03 18.59 20.24
C ARG A 5 9.55 18.41 20.63
N LEU A 6 9.14 17.17 20.88
CA LEU A 6 7.78 16.83 21.27
C LEU A 6 7.60 17.05 22.77
N ASN A 7 6.60 17.83 23.14
CA ASN A 7 6.17 17.99 24.53
C ASN A 7 4.97 17.07 24.80
N ALA A 8 5.25 15.82 25.18
CA ALA A 8 4.27 14.78 25.55
C ALA A 8 4.94 13.65 26.36
N THR A 9 4.13 12.81 26.99
CA THR A 9 4.60 11.52 27.54
C THR A 9 4.86 10.55 26.39
N LEU A 10 6.13 10.23 26.16
CA LEU A 10 6.55 9.34 25.07
C LEU A 10 6.73 7.90 25.59
N PRO A 11 6.36 6.87 24.81
CA PRO A 11 6.68 5.49 25.14
C PRO A 11 8.20 5.28 25.30
N ASN A 12 8.61 4.40 26.23
CA ASN A 12 10.03 4.16 26.56
C ASN A 12 10.92 3.79 25.36
N ASN A 13 10.35 3.23 24.29
CA ASN A 13 11.06 2.82 23.08
C ASN A 13 10.80 3.74 21.87
N PHE A 14 10.20 4.91 22.09
CA PHE A 14 9.93 5.86 21.01
C PHE A 14 11.21 6.58 20.58
N LYS A 15 11.65 6.35 19.35
CA LYS A 15 12.84 6.98 18.77
C LYS A 15 12.53 7.51 17.37
N MET A 16 12.23 8.80 17.30
CA MET A 16 12.00 9.50 16.04
C MET A 16 13.28 10.17 15.50
N THR A 17 13.62 9.83 14.27
CA THR A 17 14.82 10.27 13.53
C THR A 17 14.41 10.98 12.24
N ALA A 18 15.38 11.54 11.51
CA ALA A 18 15.12 12.07 10.18
C ALA A 18 14.63 10.99 9.20
N SER A 19 15.03 9.72 9.38
CA SER A 19 14.67 8.62 8.47
C SER A 19 13.24 8.13 8.63
N ASN A 20 12.63 8.26 9.82
CA ASN A 20 11.32 7.66 10.12
C ASN A 20 10.23 8.62 10.59
N HIS A 21 10.53 9.92 10.78
CA HIS A 21 9.51 10.86 11.24
C HIS A 21 8.30 10.98 10.30
N HIS A 22 8.49 10.81 8.99
CA HIS A 22 7.39 10.75 8.01
C HIS A 22 6.49 9.54 8.22
N LEU A 23 7.03 8.40 8.66
CA LEU A 23 6.25 7.21 8.95
C LEU A 23 5.43 7.36 10.24
N PHE A 24 5.97 8.07 11.24
CA PHE A 24 5.30 8.20 12.53
C PHE A 24 4.27 9.32 12.58
N SER A 25 4.51 10.48 11.96
CA SER A 25 3.52 11.57 11.98
C SER A 25 2.41 11.29 10.98
N LEU A 26 1.15 11.32 11.43
CA LEU A 26 0.01 11.06 10.55
C LEU A 26 -0.14 12.12 9.46
N ALA A 27 0.23 13.37 9.74
CA ALA A 27 0.16 14.45 8.76
C ALA A 27 1.03 14.24 7.50
N HIS A 28 1.98 13.29 7.52
CA HIS A 28 2.82 12.93 6.38
C HIS A 28 2.22 11.84 5.49
N TYR A 29 1.09 11.23 5.85
CA TYR A 29 0.45 10.22 5.01
C TYR A 29 -0.33 10.88 3.87
N PRO A 30 -0.08 10.52 2.59
CA PRO A 30 -0.81 11.07 1.45
C PRO A 30 -2.15 10.35 1.24
N ASP A 31 -2.97 10.32 2.29
CA ASP A 31 -4.30 9.69 2.30
C ASP A 31 -5.30 10.48 3.15
N LEU A 32 -6.52 9.95 3.26
CA LEU A 32 -7.61 10.59 3.99
C LEU A 32 -7.34 10.68 5.50
N ILE A 33 -6.67 9.68 6.08
CA ILE A 33 -6.34 9.68 7.51
C ILE A 33 -5.30 10.78 7.77
N GLY A 34 -4.26 10.84 6.95
CA GLY A 34 -3.26 11.89 7.04
C GLY A 34 -3.83 13.30 6.84
N LEU A 35 -4.77 13.47 5.90
CA LEU A 35 -5.48 14.74 5.71
C LEU A 35 -6.27 15.15 6.96
N VAL A 36 -7.08 14.23 7.51
CA VAL A 36 -7.92 14.52 8.69
C VAL A 36 -7.04 14.92 9.87
N PHE A 37 -6.01 14.13 10.17
CA PHE A 37 -5.11 14.43 11.29
C PHE A 37 -4.29 15.70 11.05
N SER A 38 -3.85 15.97 9.82
CA SER A 38 -3.17 17.23 9.50
C SER A 38 -4.04 18.45 9.77
N ILE A 39 -5.33 18.40 9.39
CA ILE A 39 -6.26 19.50 9.68
C ILE A 39 -6.45 19.62 11.20
N LEU A 40 -6.75 18.53 11.90
CA LEU A 40 -6.96 18.54 13.37
C LEU A 40 -5.75 19.10 14.12
N ASP A 41 -4.55 18.69 13.72
CA ASP A 41 -3.27 19.14 14.28
C ASP A 41 -3.05 20.64 14.05
N GLN A 42 -3.40 21.15 12.87
CA GLN A 42 -3.34 22.59 12.57
C GLN A 42 -4.34 23.41 13.39
N PHE A 43 -5.54 22.88 13.66
CA PHE A 43 -6.51 23.54 14.54
C PHE A 43 -6.06 23.54 16.01
N SER A 44 -5.36 22.49 16.44
CA SER A 44 -5.00 22.27 17.86
C SER A 44 -3.58 22.72 18.19
N ASN A 45 -2.80 23.15 17.20
CA ASN A 45 -1.36 23.39 17.29
C ASN A 45 -0.59 22.20 17.91
N THR A 46 -0.98 21.00 17.48
CA THR A 46 -0.37 19.71 17.90
C THR A 46 0.26 19.01 16.72
N GLY A 47 0.95 17.90 17.00
CA GLY A 47 1.26 16.86 16.04
C GLY A 47 0.77 15.51 16.59
N THR A 48 0.18 14.70 15.71
CA THR A 48 -0.32 13.37 16.05
C THR A 48 0.52 12.28 15.38
N TYR A 49 0.97 11.31 16.19
CA TYR A 49 1.92 10.28 15.79
C TYR A 49 1.41 8.87 16.13
N PHE A 50 1.65 7.91 15.23
CA PHE A 50 1.57 6.48 15.54
C PHE A 50 2.96 5.86 15.57
N ALA A 51 3.30 5.22 16.69
CA ALA A 51 4.54 4.48 16.81
C ALA A 51 4.45 3.37 17.85
N ASN A 52 4.93 2.17 17.50
CA ASN A 52 5.01 1.01 18.39
C ASN A 52 3.68 0.67 19.09
N GLY A 53 2.53 0.81 18.41
CA GLY A 53 1.21 0.55 18.98
C GLY A 53 0.62 1.70 19.80
N HIS A 54 1.25 2.87 19.83
CA HIS A 54 0.78 4.03 20.59
C HIS A 54 0.36 5.18 19.69
N LEU A 55 -0.78 5.78 20.02
CA LEU A 55 -1.19 7.11 19.57
C LEU A 55 -0.59 8.16 20.51
N ILE A 56 0.18 9.08 19.95
CA ILE A 56 0.87 10.13 20.69
C ILE A 56 0.43 11.46 20.10
N THR A 57 -0.16 12.32 20.92
CA THR A 57 -0.40 13.72 20.56
C THR A 57 0.56 14.59 21.35
N ALA A 58 1.31 15.44 20.67
CA ALA A 58 2.32 16.28 21.28
C ALA A 58 2.24 17.72 20.77
N THR A 59 2.53 18.67 21.65
CA THR A 59 2.76 20.06 21.20
C THR A 59 4.21 20.23 20.80
N MET A 60 4.46 21.09 19.81
CA MET A 60 5.80 21.44 19.36
C MET A 60 6.34 22.59 20.20
N GLN A 61 7.54 22.44 20.77
CA GLN A 61 8.20 23.54 21.46
C GLN A 61 8.47 24.71 20.50
N ASN A 62 8.15 25.93 20.93
CA ASN A 62 8.40 27.19 20.20
C ASN A 62 7.68 27.34 18.85
N ASN A 63 6.55 26.66 18.65
CA ASN A 63 5.79 26.78 17.41
C ASN A 63 4.65 27.82 17.53
N HIS A 64 4.80 28.94 16.82
CA HIS A 64 3.79 30.00 16.69
C HIS A 64 2.93 29.80 15.42
N PHE A 65 2.55 28.55 15.11
CA PHE A 65 1.70 28.29 13.96
C PHE A 65 0.29 28.82 14.20
N GLU A 66 -0.25 29.55 13.23
CA GLU A 66 -1.62 30.03 13.24
C GLU A 66 -2.34 29.59 11.96
N LEU A 67 -3.39 28.78 12.11
CA LEU A 67 -4.24 28.39 10.99
C LEU A 67 -5.05 29.58 10.49
N LYS A 68 -4.77 30.01 9.25
CA LYS A 68 -5.43 31.16 8.61
C LYS A 68 -6.87 30.83 8.21
N GLY A 69 -7.73 31.85 8.24
CA GLY A 69 -9.14 31.78 7.83
C GLY A 69 -10.07 32.51 8.80
N ASN A 70 -11.01 33.28 8.25
CA ASN A 70 -11.93 34.13 9.03
C ASN A 70 -13.18 33.39 9.54
N ASN A 71 -13.39 32.15 9.11
CA ASN A 71 -14.47 31.28 9.56
C ASN A 71 -14.05 29.80 9.46
N LEU A 72 -14.88 28.89 9.96
CA LEU A 72 -14.59 27.45 9.99
C LEU A 72 -14.28 26.89 8.61
N VAL A 73 -15.11 27.20 7.60
CA VAL A 73 -14.95 26.70 6.23
C VAL A 73 -13.62 27.17 5.62
N ALA A 74 -13.29 28.45 5.80
CA ALA A 74 -12.02 29.02 5.35
C ALA A 74 -10.82 28.34 6.03
N LYS A 75 -10.90 28.07 7.34
CA LYS A 75 -9.84 27.37 8.07
C LYS A 75 -9.65 25.93 7.61
N ILE A 76 -10.73 25.20 7.33
CA ILE A 76 -10.65 23.84 6.76
C ILE A 76 -9.98 23.88 5.38
N PHE A 77 -10.37 24.81 4.51
CA PHE A 77 -9.74 24.97 3.20
C PHE A 77 -8.26 25.33 3.30
N CYS A 78 -7.89 26.30 4.15
CA CYS A 78 -6.49 26.64 4.40
C CYS A 78 -5.72 25.44 4.96
N GLY A 79 -6.31 24.67 5.86
CA GLY A 79 -5.71 23.46 6.42
C GLY A 79 -5.44 22.39 5.35
N PHE A 80 -6.38 22.19 4.43
CA PHE A 80 -6.22 21.32 3.27
C PHE A 80 -5.11 21.80 2.33
N CYS A 81 -5.06 23.09 1.98
CA CYS A 81 -4.00 23.65 1.14
C CYS A 81 -2.62 23.52 1.80
N ASN A 82 -2.52 23.78 3.10
CA ASN A 82 -1.30 23.59 3.87
C ASN A 82 -0.84 22.13 3.83
N TRP A 83 -1.75 21.18 3.99
CA TRP A 83 -1.43 19.75 3.92
C TRP A 83 -0.93 19.34 2.53
N ILE A 84 -1.55 19.82 1.44
CA ILE A 84 -1.04 19.61 0.08
C ILE A 84 0.40 20.12 -0.05
N GLY A 85 0.65 21.36 0.39
CA GLY A 85 1.99 21.95 0.34
C GLY A 85 3.02 21.17 1.15
N HIS A 86 2.61 20.69 2.32
CA HIS A 86 3.43 19.86 3.21
C HIS A 86 3.83 18.53 2.54
N ILE A 87 2.86 17.79 2.01
CA ILE A 87 3.11 16.52 1.28
C ILE A 87 3.98 16.75 0.04
N MET A 88 3.72 17.82 -0.73
CA MET A 88 4.55 18.16 -1.91
C MET A 88 6.01 18.45 -1.53
N SER A 89 6.22 19.21 -0.45
CA SER A 89 7.56 19.49 0.08
C SER A 89 8.28 18.21 0.50
N ASP A 90 7.58 17.30 1.19
CA ASP A 90 8.14 16.02 1.63
C ASP A 90 8.46 15.07 0.46
N ALA A 91 7.68 15.12 -0.62
CA ALA A 91 7.92 14.34 -1.84
C ALA A 91 9.17 14.80 -2.59
N VAL A 92 9.41 16.12 -2.67
CA VAL A 92 10.62 16.70 -3.30
C VAL A 92 11.85 16.50 -2.41
N GLY A 93 11.64 16.46 -1.09
CA GLY A 93 12.70 16.32 -0.10
C GLY A 93 13.43 17.63 0.18
N SER A 94 14.15 17.69 1.30
CA SER A 94 14.89 18.90 1.67
C SER A 94 16.12 19.09 0.78
N SER A 95 16.42 20.34 0.43
CA SER A 95 17.59 20.72 -0.35
C SER A 95 18.91 20.23 0.28
N GLY A 96 18.98 20.14 1.61
CA GLY A 96 20.14 19.57 2.31
C GLY A 96 20.28 18.04 2.21
N ALA A 97 19.19 17.30 2.03
CA ALA A 97 19.25 15.87 1.72
C ALA A 97 19.72 15.66 0.28
N VAL A 98 19.16 16.43 -0.65
CA VAL A 98 19.50 16.40 -2.09
C VAL A 98 20.98 16.74 -2.32
N GLN A 99 21.50 17.80 -1.68
CA GLN A 99 22.92 18.19 -1.80
C GLN A 99 23.90 17.12 -1.30
N LYS A 100 23.48 16.28 -0.36
CA LYS A 100 24.31 15.18 0.17
C LYS A 100 24.15 13.87 -0.61
N GLY A 101 23.38 13.88 -1.70
CA GLY A 101 23.03 12.67 -2.45
C GLY A 101 22.14 11.70 -1.67
N ASN A 102 21.52 12.15 -0.57
CA ASN A 102 20.65 11.31 0.25
C ASN A 102 19.23 11.28 -0.32
N ARG A 103 18.62 10.10 -0.32
CA ARG A 103 17.27 9.84 -0.90
C ARG A 103 16.11 10.57 -0.20
N GLY A 104 16.35 11.27 0.92
CA GLY A 104 15.29 11.72 1.83
C GLY A 104 14.53 10.55 2.48
N SER A 105 13.72 10.81 3.52
CA SER A 105 12.91 9.77 4.18
C SER A 105 11.83 9.19 3.28
N GLY A 106 11.35 9.93 2.28
CA GLY A 106 10.19 9.56 1.47
C GLY A 106 8.89 9.73 2.23
N LEU A 107 7.77 9.58 1.52
CA LEU A 107 6.42 9.58 2.12
C LEU A 107 5.99 8.15 2.42
N PRO A 108 5.29 7.88 3.53
CA PRO A 108 4.72 6.56 3.77
C PRO A 108 3.70 6.21 2.68
N ILE A 109 3.48 4.92 2.47
CA ILE A 109 2.51 4.42 1.50
C ILE A 109 1.10 4.61 2.11
N PRO A 110 0.11 5.14 1.38
CA PRO A 110 -1.27 5.26 1.85
C PRO A 110 -1.79 4.00 2.55
N GLY A 111 -2.40 4.16 3.72
CA GLY A 111 -3.00 3.06 4.49
C GLY A 111 -2.03 2.20 5.31
N THR A 112 -0.71 2.46 5.24
CA THR A 112 0.29 1.69 6.01
C THR A 112 0.44 2.12 7.48
N GLU A 113 -0.22 3.21 7.88
CA GLU A 113 -0.29 3.68 9.27
C GLU A 113 -0.88 2.63 10.20
N ILE A 114 -1.76 1.75 9.70
CA ILE A 114 -2.32 0.64 10.47
C ILE A 114 -1.22 -0.31 11.00
N PHE A 115 -0.13 -0.50 10.24
CA PHE A 115 0.96 -1.36 10.68
C PHE A 115 1.71 -0.78 11.88
N GLN A 116 1.68 0.53 12.09
CA GLN A 116 2.24 1.16 13.28
C GLN A 116 1.42 0.90 14.55
N LEU A 117 0.16 0.47 14.41
CA LEU A 117 -0.69 0.02 15.52
C LEU A 117 -0.41 -1.43 15.91
N LEU A 118 0.16 -2.24 15.00
CA LEU A 118 0.40 -3.67 15.22
C LEU A 118 1.70 -3.88 16.01
N ASN A 119 1.61 -3.89 17.34
CA ASN A 119 2.75 -4.10 18.22
C ASN A 119 2.94 -5.56 18.69
N PHE A 120 2.48 -6.52 17.90
CA PHE A 120 2.66 -7.95 18.17
C PHE A 120 4.11 -8.38 17.93
N LYS A 121 4.69 -9.16 18.85
CA LYS A 121 6.04 -9.72 18.71
C LYS A 121 6.05 -10.82 17.66
N LEU A 122 7.08 -10.81 16.81
CA LEU A 122 7.30 -11.84 15.81
C LEU A 122 8.02 -13.04 16.44
N PRO A 123 7.52 -14.28 16.24
CA PRO A 123 8.18 -15.47 16.74
C PRO A 123 9.64 -15.56 16.28
N GLN A 124 10.51 -16.12 17.12
CA GLN A 124 11.92 -16.40 16.78
C GLN A 124 12.74 -15.14 16.42
N THR A 125 12.29 -13.96 16.86
CA THR A 125 13.02 -12.69 16.72
C THR A 125 13.35 -12.09 18.09
N ASP A 126 14.45 -11.33 18.17
CA ASP A 126 14.86 -10.59 19.37
C ASP A 126 13.94 -9.39 19.66
N ASN A 127 12.72 -9.67 20.14
CA ASN A 127 11.69 -8.67 20.47
C ASN A 127 11.32 -7.71 19.31
N LEU A 128 11.43 -8.18 18.07
CA LEU A 128 10.94 -7.44 16.91
C LEU A 128 9.41 -7.50 16.87
N THR A 129 8.76 -6.36 16.68
CA THR A 129 7.32 -6.27 16.49
C THR A 129 6.99 -5.92 15.05
N ILE A 130 5.75 -6.15 14.61
CA ILE A 130 5.32 -5.81 13.23
C ILE A 130 5.55 -4.31 12.95
N SER A 131 5.11 -3.41 13.84
CA SER A 131 5.38 -1.96 13.73
C SER A 131 6.87 -1.63 13.55
N LYS A 132 7.76 -2.28 14.33
CA LYS A 132 9.21 -2.07 14.21
C LYS A 132 9.77 -2.62 12.90
N LEU A 133 9.28 -3.77 12.45
CA LEU A 133 9.69 -4.36 11.17
C LEU A 133 9.27 -3.45 10.00
N CYS A 134 8.03 -2.98 9.96
CA CYS A 134 7.55 -2.01 8.97
C CYS A 134 8.33 -0.70 9.03
N THR A 135 8.72 -0.25 10.22
CA THR A 135 9.61 0.91 10.37
C THR A 135 10.96 0.69 9.69
N ARG A 136 11.59 -0.47 9.88
CA ARG A 136 12.87 -0.80 9.22
C ARG A 136 12.73 -0.90 7.70
N VAL A 137 11.65 -1.52 7.22
CA VAL A 137 11.35 -1.66 5.79
C VAL A 137 11.17 -0.28 5.14
N PHE A 138 10.43 0.63 5.79
CA PHE A 138 10.32 2.03 5.34
C PHE A 138 11.68 2.73 5.30
N GLU A 139 12.48 2.63 6.37
CA GLU A 139 13.81 3.24 6.47
C GLU A 139 14.78 2.75 5.38
N GLN A 140 14.58 1.56 4.83
CA GLN A 140 15.40 0.99 3.76
C GLN A 140 15.06 1.49 2.35
N GLY A 141 13.89 2.09 2.12
CA GLY A 141 13.47 2.23 0.73
C GLY A 141 11.98 2.24 0.48
N TYR A 142 11.25 1.53 1.34
CA TYR A 142 9.92 1.04 1.04
C TYR A 142 8.86 2.11 1.34
N ASP A 143 8.86 3.14 0.51
CA ASP A 143 8.05 4.35 0.63
C ASP A 143 7.12 4.51 -0.59
N ALA A 144 6.34 5.59 -0.63
CA ALA A 144 5.39 5.88 -1.70
C ALA A 144 6.01 5.86 -3.12
N ARG A 145 7.31 6.16 -3.27
CA ARG A 145 7.99 6.09 -4.57
C ARG A 145 8.24 4.65 -4.98
N HIS A 146 8.61 3.80 -4.02
CA HIS A 146 8.72 2.35 -4.25
C HIS A 146 7.36 1.76 -4.63
N ALA A 147 6.29 2.14 -3.93
CA ALA A 147 4.93 1.75 -4.30
C ALA A 147 4.54 2.24 -5.71
N ALA A 148 4.84 3.49 -6.05
CA ALA A 148 4.56 4.03 -7.38
C ALA A 148 5.30 3.26 -8.49
N ALA A 149 6.58 2.92 -8.26
CA ALA A 149 7.36 2.13 -9.21
C ALA A 149 6.82 0.70 -9.37
N THR A 150 6.46 0.05 -8.26
CA THR A 150 5.95 -1.32 -8.27
C THR A 150 4.50 -1.42 -8.75
N ALA A 151 3.74 -0.32 -8.76
CA ALA A 151 2.40 -0.26 -9.38
C ALA A 151 2.44 -0.39 -10.91
N VAL A 152 3.52 0.02 -11.57
CA VAL A 152 3.66 -0.03 -13.04
C VAL A 152 3.45 -1.43 -13.60
N PRO A 153 4.16 -2.48 -13.16
CA PRO A 153 3.93 -3.84 -13.67
C PRO A 153 2.51 -4.35 -13.36
N VAL A 154 1.91 -3.97 -12.23
CA VAL A 154 0.53 -4.37 -11.86
C VAL A 154 -0.49 -3.76 -12.82
N ILE A 155 -0.32 -2.48 -13.17
CA ILE A 155 -1.19 -1.78 -14.12
C ILE A 155 -1.03 -2.37 -15.52
N ILE A 156 0.21 -2.63 -15.97
CA ILE A 156 0.45 -3.27 -17.27
C ILE A 156 -0.22 -4.65 -17.33
N ASN A 157 -0.08 -5.45 -16.27
CA ASN A 157 -0.72 -6.75 -16.17
C ASN A 157 -2.25 -6.65 -16.29
N GLU A 158 -2.87 -5.71 -15.59
CA GLU A 158 -4.31 -5.45 -15.69
C GLU A 158 -4.73 -5.05 -17.11
N LEU A 159 -3.99 -4.12 -17.74
CA LEU A 159 -4.29 -3.62 -19.09
C LEU A 159 -4.17 -4.72 -20.14
N LEU A 160 -3.10 -5.54 -20.08
CA LEU A 160 -2.93 -6.67 -20.99
C LEU A 160 -4.02 -7.73 -20.80
N THR A 161 -4.39 -8.03 -19.56
CA THR A 161 -5.48 -8.98 -19.26
C THR A 161 -6.81 -8.49 -19.86
N ARG A 162 -7.13 -7.21 -19.69
CA ARG A 162 -8.33 -6.58 -20.28
C ARG A 162 -8.28 -6.56 -21.81
N LEU A 163 -7.10 -6.33 -22.40
CA LEU A 163 -6.92 -6.35 -23.86
C LEU A 163 -7.17 -7.75 -24.43
N LEU A 164 -6.61 -8.78 -23.81
CA LEU A 164 -6.83 -10.18 -24.23
C LEU A 164 -8.29 -10.59 -24.10
N TRP A 165 -8.96 -10.19 -23.01
CA TRP A 165 -10.40 -10.37 -22.87
C TRP A 165 -11.16 -9.66 -23.99
N ALA A 166 -10.82 -8.40 -24.29
CA ALA A 166 -11.46 -7.64 -25.36
C ALA A 166 -11.27 -8.30 -26.75
N PHE A 167 -10.09 -8.85 -27.03
CA PHE A 167 -9.84 -9.63 -28.25
C PHE A 167 -10.70 -10.88 -28.31
N LYS A 168 -10.84 -11.62 -27.19
CA LYS A 168 -11.74 -12.77 -27.12
C LYS A 168 -13.19 -12.36 -27.42
N GLN A 169 -13.68 -11.30 -26.79
CA GLN A 169 -15.05 -10.82 -27.03
C GLN A 169 -15.29 -10.40 -28.48
N TYR A 170 -14.32 -9.70 -29.09
CA TYR A 170 -14.47 -9.21 -30.45
C TYR A 170 -14.32 -10.30 -31.51
N PHE A 171 -13.25 -11.10 -31.45
CA PHE A 171 -12.94 -12.06 -32.50
C PHE A 171 -13.69 -13.38 -32.38
N TYR A 172 -13.87 -13.89 -31.16
CA TYR A 172 -14.52 -15.17 -30.92
C TYR A 172 -16.04 -14.99 -30.75
N HIS A 173 -16.45 -14.19 -29.77
CA HIS A 173 -17.88 -14.02 -29.45
C HIS A 173 -18.62 -13.04 -30.36
N LYS A 174 -17.90 -12.30 -31.22
CA LYS A 174 -18.47 -11.27 -32.13
C LYS A 174 -19.30 -10.23 -31.38
N THR A 175 -18.95 -9.96 -30.14
CA THR A 175 -19.66 -9.00 -29.27
C THR A 175 -19.54 -7.59 -29.84
N PRO A 176 -20.62 -6.78 -29.86
CA PRO A 176 -20.56 -5.40 -30.31
C PRO A 176 -19.54 -4.57 -29.54
N PHE A 177 -18.77 -3.74 -30.24
CA PHE A 177 -17.66 -2.95 -29.66
C PHE A 177 -18.09 -2.09 -28.46
N GLU A 178 -19.29 -1.51 -28.50
CA GLU A 178 -19.85 -0.69 -27.42
C GLU A 178 -19.96 -1.43 -26.08
N GLN A 179 -20.24 -2.73 -26.13
CA GLN A 179 -20.35 -3.58 -24.93
C GLN A 179 -18.97 -3.97 -24.37
N ILE A 180 -17.93 -3.94 -25.22
CA ILE A 180 -16.55 -4.28 -24.84
C ILE A 180 -15.88 -3.11 -24.13
N ILE A 181 -16.10 -1.87 -24.60
CA ILE A 181 -15.45 -0.66 -24.02
C ILE A 181 -16.07 -0.21 -22.69
N LYS A 182 -17.31 -0.63 -22.41
CA LYS A 182 -18.03 -0.33 -21.16
C LYS A 182 -18.50 -1.64 -20.53
N PRO A 183 -17.57 -2.52 -20.11
CA PRO A 183 -17.96 -3.77 -19.52
C PRO A 183 -18.72 -3.46 -18.22
N LYS A 184 -19.96 -3.92 -18.13
CA LYS A 184 -20.65 -4.08 -16.85
C LYS A 184 -19.87 -5.09 -16.01
N ASN A 185 -20.27 -5.30 -14.75
CA ASN A 185 -19.67 -6.35 -13.91
C ASN A 185 -19.73 -7.70 -14.66
N ASN A 186 -18.61 -8.10 -15.27
CA ASN A 186 -18.54 -9.24 -16.18
C ASN A 186 -17.76 -10.35 -15.45
N PRO A 187 -18.41 -11.48 -15.11
CA PRO A 187 -17.79 -12.56 -14.34
C PRO A 187 -16.53 -13.13 -15.00
N GLU A 188 -16.54 -13.27 -16.32
CA GLU A 188 -15.39 -13.79 -17.07
C GLU A 188 -14.17 -12.85 -16.94
N LEU A 189 -14.36 -11.55 -17.15
CA LEU A 189 -13.28 -10.57 -17.00
C LEU A 189 -12.75 -10.52 -15.56
N ASN A 190 -13.64 -10.56 -14.57
CA ASN A 190 -13.24 -10.60 -13.16
C ASN A 190 -12.38 -11.83 -12.86
N ARG A 191 -12.74 -13.00 -13.40
CA ARG A 191 -11.97 -14.24 -13.23
C ARG A 191 -10.63 -14.20 -13.94
N MET A 192 -10.58 -13.66 -15.17
CA MET A 192 -9.33 -13.44 -15.88
C MET A 192 -8.38 -12.54 -15.08
N LEU A 193 -8.91 -11.44 -14.53
CA LEU A 193 -8.14 -10.53 -13.65
C LEU A 193 -7.71 -11.22 -12.36
N LEU A 194 -8.58 -12.02 -11.74
CA LEU A 194 -8.26 -12.78 -10.53
C LEU A 194 -7.10 -13.76 -10.77
N CYS A 195 -7.18 -14.58 -11.81
CA CYS A 195 -6.11 -15.49 -12.19
C CYS A 195 -4.81 -14.73 -12.48
N SER A 196 -4.91 -13.63 -13.22
CA SER A 196 -3.77 -12.81 -13.60
C SER A 196 -3.05 -12.19 -12.39
N TYR A 197 -3.77 -11.55 -11.47
CA TYR A 197 -3.18 -11.04 -10.23
C TYR A 197 -2.68 -12.17 -9.32
N GLY A 198 -3.38 -13.32 -9.29
CA GLY A 198 -2.97 -14.49 -8.53
C GLY A 198 -1.62 -15.04 -9.00
N THR A 199 -1.41 -15.14 -10.32
CA THR A 199 -0.12 -15.53 -10.90
C THR A 199 0.96 -14.52 -10.55
N PHE A 200 0.69 -13.21 -10.69
CA PHE A 200 1.64 -12.18 -10.29
C PHE A 200 2.00 -12.25 -8.80
N ALA A 201 1.02 -12.55 -7.93
CA ALA A 201 1.25 -12.66 -6.49
C ALA A 201 2.07 -13.89 -6.15
N GLY A 202 1.84 -15.01 -6.85
CA GLY A 202 2.69 -16.20 -6.72
C GLY A 202 4.15 -15.93 -7.08
N ILE A 203 4.40 -15.19 -8.16
CA ILE A 203 5.75 -14.79 -8.58
C ILE A 203 6.38 -13.84 -7.54
N ASP A 204 5.63 -12.84 -7.09
CA ASP A 204 6.08 -11.84 -6.09
C ASP A 204 6.46 -12.50 -4.76
N LEU A 205 5.57 -13.35 -4.22
CA LEU A 205 5.83 -14.13 -3.00
C LEU A 205 7.00 -15.09 -3.19
N GLY A 206 7.11 -15.73 -4.36
CA GLY A 206 8.21 -16.62 -4.70
C GLY A 206 9.56 -15.91 -4.69
N ASP A 207 9.67 -14.74 -5.32
CA ASP A 207 10.90 -13.94 -5.33
C ASP A 207 11.28 -13.46 -3.91
N ALA A 208 10.30 -12.97 -3.14
CA ALA A 208 10.49 -12.54 -1.77
C ALA A 208 10.95 -13.70 -0.86
N ALA A 209 10.40 -14.90 -1.05
CA ALA A 209 10.80 -16.10 -0.32
C ALA A 209 12.22 -16.55 -0.69
N ILE A 210 12.57 -16.56 -1.98
CA ILE A 210 13.93 -16.92 -2.45
C ILE A 210 14.97 -15.97 -1.85
N HIS A 211 14.70 -14.67 -1.84
CA HIS A 211 15.59 -13.69 -1.22
C HIS A 211 15.67 -13.84 0.30
N GLY A 212 14.55 -14.09 0.96
CA GLY A 212 14.51 -14.42 2.39
C GLY A 212 15.40 -15.62 2.75
N VAL A 213 15.29 -16.71 1.99
CA VAL A 213 16.13 -17.91 2.16
C VAL A 213 17.61 -17.58 1.94
N LYS A 214 17.96 -16.84 0.89
CA LYS A 214 19.34 -16.40 0.63
C LYS A 214 19.89 -15.57 1.80
N THR A 215 19.10 -14.66 2.35
CA THR A 215 19.49 -13.86 3.53
C THR A 215 19.62 -14.73 4.77
N GLY A 216 18.74 -15.71 4.96
CA GLY A 216 18.83 -16.68 6.06
C GLY A 216 20.14 -17.47 6.02
N ILE A 217 20.55 -17.95 4.86
CA ILE A 217 21.85 -18.63 4.67
C ILE A 217 23.01 -17.70 5.03
N LYS A 218 22.99 -16.46 4.53
CA LYS A 218 24.07 -15.47 4.77
C LYS A 218 24.19 -15.04 6.23
N THR A 219 23.08 -14.99 6.96
CA THR A 219 23.00 -14.47 8.33
C THR A 219 23.01 -15.55 9.41
N GLY A 220 23.15 -16.83 9.02
CA GLY A 220 23.12 -17.94 9.97
C GLY A 220 21.73 -18.17 10.59
N GLY A 221 20.66 -17.87 9.85
CA GLY A 221 19.28 -18.08 10.30
C GLY A 221 18.67 -16.91 11.09
N ASN A 222 19.16 -15.69 10.93
CA ASN A 222 18.57 -14.53 11.60
C ASN A 222 17.18 -14.20 11.02
N TYR A 223 16.13 -14.59 11.75
CA TYR A 223 14.74 -14.38 11.34
C TYR A 223 14.35 -12.92 11.14
N ALA A 224 14.92 -11.99 11.89
CA ALA A 224 14.62 -10.57 11.72
C ALA A 224 15.10 -10.06 10.34
N GLU A 225 16.31 -10.46 9.95
CA GLU A 225 16.89 -10.11 8.64
C GLU A 225 16.16 -10.82 7.49
N ILE A 226 15.76 -12.08 7.68
CA ILE A 226 14.95 -12.83 6.71
C ILE A 226 13.62 -12.12 6.45
N LEU A 227 12.87 -11.79 7.51
CA LEU A 227 11.58 -11.13 7.38
C LEU A 227 11.69 -9.73 6.78
N MET A 228 12.74 -8.99 7.16
CA MET A 228 13.01 -7.67 6.59
C MET A 228 13.32 -7.75 5.10
N GLU A 229 14.20 -8.65 4.67
CA GLU A 229 14.49 -8.85 3.24
C GLU A 229 13.22 -9.27 2.49
N SER A 230 12.48 -10.26 2.98
CA SER A 230 11.27 -10.73 2.31
C SER A 230 10.21 -9.63 2.20
N MET A 231 9.94 -8.87 3.27
CA MET A 231 8.95 -7.79 3.24
C MET A 231 9.36 -6.63 2.34
N SER A 232 10.65 -6.28 2.29
CA SER A 232 11.17 -5.24 1.41
C SER A 232 11.09 -5.60 -0.08
N ARG A 233 10.78 -6.85 -0.42
CA ARG A 233 10.66 -7.35 -1.81
C ARG A 233 9.24 -7.40 -2.32
N LEU A 234 8.26 -7.57 -1.44
CA LEU A 234 6.86 -7.71 -1.84
C LEU A 234 6.40 -6.49 -2.63
N ASN A 235 5.54 -6.69 -3.62
CA ASN A 235 4.84 -5.62 -4.30
C ASN A 235 3.50 -5.34 -3.62
N ILE A 236 3.50 -4.50 -2.57
CA ILE A 236 2.28 -4.26 -1.79
C ILE A 236 1.11 -3.70 -2.61
N THR A 237 1.37 -3.09 -3.77
CA THR A 237 0.32 -2.52 -4.64
C THR A 237 -0.53 -3.58 -5.35
N LEU A 238 -0.01 -4.81 -5.46
CA LEU A 238 -0.69 -5.94 -6.06
C LEU A 238 -1.81 -6.49 -5.18
N TYR A 239 -1.56 -6.62 -3.87
CA TYR A 239 -2.44 -7.35 -2.96
C TYR A 239 -3.85 -6.72 -2.80
N PRO A 240 -4.01 -5.39 -2.73
CA PRO A 240 -5.35 -4.78 -2.74
C PRO A 240 -6.13 -5.08 -4.03
N ARG A 241 -5.44 -5.14 -5.18
CA ARG A 241 -6.08 -5.49 -6.47
C ARG A 241 -6.53 -6.94 -6.46
N LEU A 242 -5.66 -7.85 -6.02
CA LEU A 242 -5.98 -9.27 -5.86
C LEU A 242 -7.15 -9.48 -4.89
N ALA A 243 -7.11 -8.85 -3.71
CA ALA A 243 -8.17 -8.93 -2.71
C ALA A 243 -9.52 -8.43 -3.25
N LEU A 244 -9.51 -7.32 -3.99
CA LEU A 244 -10.73 -6.79 -4.61
C LEU A 244 -11.31 -7.74 -5.67
N GLN A 245 -10.47 -8.37 -6.50
CA GLN A 245 -10.97 -9.36 -7.46
C GLN A 245 -11.45 -10.64 -6.77
N GLY A 246 -10.76 -11.08 -5.73
CA GLY A 246 -11.21 -12.22 -4.91
C GLY A 246 -12.58 -11.95 -4.29
N TYR A 247 -12.78 -10.76 -3.73
CA TYR A 247 -14.10 -10.32 -3.23
C TYR A 247 -15.17 -10.34 -4.32
N LYS A 248 -14.88 -9.80 -5.51
CA LYS A 248 -15.84 -9.80 -6.63
C LYS A 248 -16.21 -11.21 -7.09
N GLU A 249 -15.23 -12.12 -7.15
CA GLU A 249 -15.48 -13.52 -7.53
C GLU A 249 -16.35 -14.21 -6.47
N VAL A 250 -16.00 -14.09 -5.18
CA VAL A 250 -16.78 -14.65 -4.07
C VAL A 250 -18.21 -14.09 -4.06
N MET A 251 -18.37 -12.79 -4.30
CA MET A 251 -19.70 -12.17 -4.34
C MET A 251 -20.50 -12.64 -5.57
N SER A 252 -19.85 -12.85 -6.71
CA SER A 252 -20.49 -13.43 -7.89
C SER A 252 -20.97 -14.86 -7.65
N TRP A 253 -20.26 -15.63 -6.81
CA TRP A 253 -20.68 -16.97 -6.40
C TRP A 253 -21.86 -16.90 -5.43
N TYR A 254 -21.76 -16.04 -4.41
CA TYR A 254 -22.80 -15.90 -3.40
C TYR A 254 -24.16 -15.46 -3.97
N ASN A 255 -24.15 -14.51 -4.91
CA ASN A 255 -25.39 -13.98 -5.48
C ASN A 255 -26.06 -14.93 -6.49
N ASN A 256 -25.46 -16.08 -6.83
CA ASN A 256 -25.94 -17.01 -7.87
C ASN A 256 -26.23 -16.34 -9.23
N ASP A 257 -25.67 -15.16 -9.50
CA ASP A 257 -26.11 -14.38 -10.66
C ASP A 257 -25.71 -15.04 -12.00
N HIS A 258 -24.74 -15.98 -12.03
CA HIS A 258 -24.16 -16.50 -13.29
C HIS A 258 -23.54 -17.91 -13.24
N TYR A 259 -23.72 -18.69 -12.17
CA TYR A 259 -22.95 -19.94 -11.98
C TYR A 259 -23.82 -21.18 -11.80
N ASN A 260 -24.00 -21.91 -12.90
CA ASN A 260 -24.36 -23.32 -12.87
C ASN A 260 -23.07 -24.14 -13.04
N VAL A 261 -22.63 -24.84 -11.99
CA VAL A 261 -21.39 -25.65 -12.01
C VAL A 261 -21.43 -26.70 -13.11
N GLU A 262 -22.60 -27.30 -13.37
CA GLU A 262 -22.77 -28.27 -14.45
C GLU A 262 -22.60 -27.62 -15.82
N GLU A 263 -23.10 -26.40 -16.02
CA GLU A 263 -22.95 -25.69 -17.29
C GLU A 263 -21.48 -25.31 -17.55
N PHE A 264 -20.75 -24.91 -16.51
CA PHE A 264 -19.33 -24.61 -16.60
C PHE A 264 -18.50 -25.86 -16.92
N ASP A 265 -18.76 -26.99 -16.25
CA ASP A 265 -18.09 -28.25 -16.51
C ASP A 265 -18.41 -28.77 -17.92
N ASN A 266 -19.66 -28.66 -18.37
CA ASN A 266 -20.05 -29.01 -19.74
C ASN A 266 -19.38 -28.10 -20.78
N TYR A 267 -19.29 -26.79 -20.51
CA TYR A 267 -18.57 -25.85 -21.37
C TYR A 267 -17.08 -26.21 -21.45
N LEU A 268 -16.41 -26.44 -20.31
CA LEU A 268 -15.00 -26.87 -20.29
C LEU A 268 -14.79 -28.18 -21.03
N GLY A 269 -15.66 -29.16 -20.83
CA GLY A 269 -15.62 -30.44 -21.53
C GLY A 269 -15.76 -30.27 -23.05
N SER A 270 -16.74 -29.47 -23.49
CA SER A 270 -16.95 -29.20 -24.91
C SER A 270 -15.76 -28.47 -25.56
N GLU A 271 -15.15 -27.52 -24.85
CA GLU A 271 -14.02 -26.76 -25.38
C GLU A 271 -12.73 -27.59 -25.37
N TRP A 272 -12.57 -28.47 -24.38
CA TRP A 272 -11.51 -29.47 -24.36
C TRP A 272 -11.61 -30.45 -25.53
N GLU A 273 -12.81 -30.99 -25.80
CA GLU A 273 -13.04 -31.84 -26.97
C GLU A 273 -12.78 -31.10 -28.29
N ARG A 274 -13.15 -29.82 -28.37
CA ARG A 274 -12.89 -29.00 -29.55
C ARG A 274 -11.40 -28.80 -29.81
N LEU A 275 -10.62 -28.55 -28.75
CA LEU A 275 -9.16 -28.40 -28.83
C LEU A 275 -8.45 -29.73 -29.09
N ALA A 276 -8.97 -30.84 -28.56
CA ALA A 276 -8.41 -32.17 -28.78
C ALA A 276 -8.67 -32.70 -30.20
N ASN A 277 -9.75 -32.26 -30.84
CA ASN A 277 -10.16 -32.66 -32.19
C ASN A 277 -9.81 -31.63 -33.29
N SER A 278 -9.14 -30.52 -32.94
CA SER A 278 -8.61 -29.51 -33.88
C SER A 278 -7.13 -29.71 -34.15
#